data_AF-A0A1G8D807-F1
#
_entry.id   AF-A0A1G8D807-F1
#
_cell.length_a   1.000
_cell.length_b   1.000
_cell.length_c   1.000
_cell.angle_alpha   90.00
_cell.angle_beta   90.00
_cell.angle_gamma   90.00
#
_symmetry.space_group_name_H-M   'P 1'
#
loop_
_entity.id
_entity.type
_entity.pdbx_description
1 polymer ?
#
loop_
_entity_poly.entity_id
_entity_poly.type
_entity_poly.pdbx_seq_one_letter_code
_entity_poly.pdbx_strand_id
1 'polypeptide(L)'
;MGAFFQRHLSAHWPSFCAILAQEGKESLRRSTTAKTASPHDAPSKQAPPSPTAATPLQGTASLSMRFSPKEVLLALIMAEPRSTSQAPRDARGVYGLVDHHGDLRYIGSTSSAGQTLYQRIHQRHRTGSEGMSHYFSQMYNTGRMRRDRKDSLTKADGDIAKRLRNEFVADHCHAVWVTLPDTLDIARLEAEILSEAPDDAIAWNRRRMEPYEEPVKLVDATIRRLGWGDQELAAIERQRKRFLATGAVTLKKRVSEPRSNRGSCAPFPTGPFRFFALDVETATHDRASICQIGVACVRPNDTIEIWKTFINPNVDHWAFTYLHGISARTVESAPSFSEVLPVLWDALHDATVYQHSSFDRSAIIAACEKSGLAIPKWDWHDSVRVARSAWPELQGNGGHGLASLKRHLGLVFDHHDAGEDARAAAEVVLCAERAHSVRPLDPARTDLTMNCDDASFDAIRERDDIQAVGAAHAFAPNLKEPDRPAYSSCQF
;
A
#
# COMPACT_ATOMS: atom_id res chain seq x y z
N MET A 1 22.27 65.86 4.82
CA MET A 1 21.07 66.30 4.08
C MET A 1 20.21 65.06 3.93
N GLY A 2 19.20 64.82 4.77
CA GLY A 2 18.00 65.65 4.89
C GLY A 2 17.06 65.22 3.76
N ALA A 3 16.24 64.18 3.98
CA ALA A 3 14.87 64.27 4.49
C ALA A 3 13.83 64.65 3.40
N PHE A 4 12.66 63.99 3.50
CA PHE A 4 11.34 64.33 2.98
C PHE A 4 10.90 63.87 1.58
N PHE A 5 10.27 62.69 1.53
CA PHE A 5 8.81 62.43 1.32
C PHE A 5 8.67 60.92 1.02
N GLN A 6 8.19 59.99 1.87
CA GLN A 6 6.99 59.86 2.71
C GLN A 6 5.65 59.93 1.95
N ARG A 7 5.13 58.76 1.52
CA ARG A 7 3.86 58.16 2.02
C ARG A 7 3.43 56.92 1.20
N HIS A 8 3.01 55.89 1.95
CA HIS A 8 2.22 54.70 1.57
C HIS A 8 2.99 53.61 0.79
N LEU A 9 3.15 52.36 1.23
CA LEU A 9 2.25 51.47 1.99
C LEU A 9 3.07 50.54 2.91
N SER A 10 2.74 50.53 4.20
CA SER A 10 2.99 49.40 5.11
C SER A 10 1.64 48.81 5.46
N ALA A 11 1.48 47.49 5.33
CA ALA A 11 0.75 46.68 6.30
C ALA A 11 0.96 45.17 6.04
N HIS A 12 1.28 44.46 7.13
CA HIS A 12 1.19 43.00 7.35
C HIS A 12 2.42 42.11 7.12
N TRP A 13 3.32 42.09 8.11
CA TRP A 13 3.91 40.88 8.74
C TRP A 13 4.71 41.35 9.97
N PRO A 14 4.27 41.10 11.22
CA PRO A 14 4.88 39.98 11.96
C PRO A 14 4.05 39.41 13.14
N SER A 15 4.05 38.09 13.32
CA SER A 15 4.10 37.42 14.64
C SER A 15 4.27 35.92 14.45
N PHE A 16 5.52 35.49 14.31
CA PHE A 16 5.88 34.07 14.37
C PHE A 16 7.28 33.95 14.98
N CYS A 17 7.38 34.18 16.30
CA CYS A 17 8.56 33.88 17.13
C CYS A 17 8.20 34.12 18.60
N ALA A 18 7.61 33.13 19.27
CA ALA A 18 7.74 32.89 20.71
C ALA A 18 6.92 31.65 21.08
N ILE A 19 7.35 30.98 22.15
CA ILE A 19 6.69 29.90 22.90
C ILE A 19 7.22 28.49 22.58
N LEU A 20 8.39 28.21 23.16
CA LEU A 20 8.78 26.89 23.68
C LEU A 20 9.68 27.14 24.92
N ALA A 21 9.13 27.11 26.14
CA ALA A 21 9.93 27.04 27.36
C ALA A 21 9.18 26.46 28.59
N GLN A 22 9.75 25.38 29.16
CA GLN A 22 9.62 24.85 30.55
C GLN A 22 8.53 23.81 30.87
N GLU A 23 8.91 22.55 31.16
CA GLU A 23 9.03 21.86 32.49
C GLU A 23 7.69 21.27 33.00
N GLY A 24 7.52 20.13 33.68
CA GLY A 24 8.39 19.18 34.38
C GLY A 24 7.75 18.76 35.75
N LYS A 25 7.49 17.44 35.94
CA LYS A 25 7.32 16.66 37.21
C LYS A 25 5.96 16.45 37.94
N GLU A 26 5.68 15.15 38.15
CA GLU A 26 5.24 14.44 39.40
C GLU A 26 3.90 14.80 40.08
N SER A 27 3.19 13.96 40.86
CA SER A 27 3.07 12.52 41.15
C SER A 27 2.07 12.37 42.33
N LEU A 28 1.35 11.24 42.37
CA LEU A 28 0.83 10.55 43.58
C LEU A 28 -0.38 11.11 44.38
N ARG A 29 -1.45 10.29 44.54
CA ARG A 29 -1.78 9.58 45.82
C ARG A 29 -3.14 8.82 45.85
N ARG A 30 -3.06 7.59 46.42
CA ARG A 30 -3.93 6.90 47.43
C ARG A 30 -5.32 6.39 46.98
N SER A 31 -5.60 5.07 46.98
CA SER A 31 -5.89 4.10 48.09
C SER A 31 -7.19 4.45 48.85
N THR A 32 -8.22 3.61 49.02
CA THR A 32 -8.39 2.32 49.76
C THR A 32 -9.87 1.85 49.52
N THR A 33 -10.39 0.62 49.71
CA THR A 33 -10.58 -0.25 50.91
C THR A 33 -11.32 -1.55 50.46
N ALA A 34 -10.88 -2.77 50.83
CA ALA A 34 -11.40 -3.67 51.91
C ALA A 34 -12.66 -4.53 51.59
N LYS A 35 -12.54 -5.88 51.57
CA LYS A 35 -13.12 -6.94 52.48
C LYS A 35 -13.99 -7.91 51.62
N THR A 36 -14.17 -9.23 51.78
CA THR A 36 -14.06 -10.23 52.87
C THR A 36 -14.15 -11.68 52.30
N ALA A 37 -13.71 -12.67 53.08
CA ALA A 37 -13.54 -14.12 52.85
C ALA A 37 -14.85 -14.97 52.75
N SER A 38 -14.95 -16.02 51.90
CA SER A 38 -14.79 -17.50 52.13
C SER A 38 -16.03 -18.23 52.70
N PRO A 39 -16.09 -19.60 52.73
CA PRO A 39 -15.90 -20.63 51.67
C PRO A 39 -17.04 -21.70 51.72
N HIS A 40 -17.01 -22.76 50.89
CA HIS A 40 -17.21 -24.18 51.27
C HIS A 40 -17.42 -25.13 50.06
N ASP A 41 -16.47 -26.08 49.95
CA ASP A 41 -16.61 -27.54 49.81
C ASP A 41 -17.44 -28.22 48.68
N ALA A 42 -16.68 -28.94 47.84
CA ALA A 42 -17.01 -30.20 47.15
C ALA A 42 -17.08 -31.37 48.20
N PRO A 43 -17.21 -32.70 47.90
CA PRO A 43 -16.86 -33.39 46.64
C PRO A 43 -17.62 -34.70 46.28
N SER A 44 -17.16 -35.32 45.17
CA SER A 44 -16.92 -36.77 44.99
C SER A 44 -18.09 -37.70 44.64
N LYS A 45 -17.95 -38.43 43.53
CA LYS A 45 -17.57 -39.87 43.55
C LYS A 45 -17.35 -40.47 42.15
N GLN A 46 -16.18 -41.10 42.00
CA GLN A 46 -15.80 -42.12 41.00
C GLN A 46 -16.58 -43.44 41.30
N ALA A 47 -16.67 -44.48 40.46
CA ALA A 47 -15.64 -45.27 39.74
C ALA A 47 -16.35 -46.41 38.91
N PRO A 48 -15.70 -47.51 38.42
CA PRO A 48 -15.45 -47.83 36.99
C PRO A 48 -15.84 -49.31 36.62
N PRO A 49 -15.09 -50.16 35.86
CA PRO A 49 -14.47 -50.08 34.50
C PRO A 49 -14.83 -51.25 33.53
N SER A 50 -14.27 -51.19 32.29
CA SER A 50 -13.69 -52.29 31.44
C SER A 50 -14.44 -52.64 30.13
N PRO A 51 -13.81 -53.23 29.08
CA PRO A 51 -12.38 -53.51 28.85
C PRO A 51 -11.79 -53.01 27.48
N THR A 52 -10.46 -53.13 27.44
CA THR A 52 -9.42 -52.97 26.40
C THR A 52 -9.70 -53.29 24.93
N ALA A 53 -9.17 -52.44 24.03
CA ALA A 53 -8.68 -52.82 22.70
C ALA A 53 -7.49 -51.92 22.24
N ALA A 54 -6.40 -52.60 21.85
CA ALA A 54 -5.24 -52.25 21.02
C ALA A 54 -4.85 -50.77 20.74
N THR A 55 -3.59 -50.43 21.08
CA THR A 55 -2.89 -49.20 20.69
C THR A 55 -1.97 -49.46 19.48
N PRO A 56 -2.01 -48.62 18.43
CA PRO A 56 -0.84 -48.31 17.62
C PRO A 56 -0.24 -46.96 18.03
N LEU A 57 1.08 -46.92 18.21
CA LEU A 57 1.85 -45.69 18.44
C LEU A 57 1.84 -44.84 17.16
N GLN A 58 0.94 -43.86 17.09
CA GLN A 58 1.04 -42.70 16.20
C GLN A 58 1.03 -41.43 17.04
N GLY A 59 2.22 -40.93 17.35
CA GLY A 59 2.41 -39.61 17.92
C GLY A 59 2.52 -38.55 16.83
N THR A 60 1.47 -38.33 16.03
CA THR A 60 1.31 -37.06 15.32
C THR A 60 0.54 -36.13 16.24
N ALA A 61 1.21 -35.13 16.79
CA ALA A 61 0.54 -34.05 17.50
C ALA A 61 -0.47 -33.40 16.54
N SER A 62 -1.75 -33.76 16.69
CA SER A 62 -2.87 -33.07 16.09
C SER A 62 -2.91 -31.68 16.74
N LEU A 63 -2.21 -30.71 16.16
CA LEU A 63 -2.51 -29.30 16.37
C LEU A 63 -3.97 -29.12 15.97
N SER A 64 -4.87 -29.06 16.95
CA SER A 64 -6.23 -28.59 16.70
C SER A 64 -6.09 -27.14 16.26
N MET A 65 -6.13 -26.90 14.95
CA MET A 65 -6.09 -25.54 14.41
C MET A 65 -7.27 -24.80 15.04
N ARG A 66 -6.97 -23.85 15.94
CA ARG A 66 -7.95 -22.83 16.27
C ARG A 66 -8.10 -22.03 14.98
N PHE A 67 -9.31 -21.85 14.48
CA PHE A 67 -9.54 -21.11 13.25
C PHE A 67 -9.61 -19.61 13.57
N SER A 68 -8.58 -19.05 14.22
CA SER A 68 -8.52 -17.61 14.40
C SER A 68 -8.22 -16.92 13.05
N PRO A 69 -8.69 -15.68 12.84
CA PRO A 69 -8.42 -14.92 11.62
C PRO A 69 -6.92 -14.86 11.28
N LYS A 70 -6.08 -14.50 12.26
CA LYS A 70 -4.61 -14.44 12.11
C LYS A 70 -3.99 -15.77 11.70
N GLU A 71 -4.39 -16.88 12.33
CA GLU A 71 -3.84 -18.20 12.02
C GLU A 71 -4.21 -18.64 10.60
N VAL A 72 -5.46 -18.39 10.18
CA VAL A 72 -5.90 -18.70 8.82
C VAL A 72 -5.21 -17.81 7.79
N LEU A 73 -5.07 -16.51 8.06
CA LEU A 73 -4.34 -15.58 7.20
C LEU A 73 -2.87 -15.98 7.05
N LEU A 74 -2.18 -16.26 8.15
CA LEU A 74 -0.80 -16.77 8.14
C LEU A 74 -0.69 -18.08 7.37
N ALA A 75 -1.64 -19.00 7.57
CA ALA A 75 -1.66 -20.27 6.84
C ALA A 75 -1.85 -20.06 5.32
N LEU A 76 -2.64 -19.07 4.89
CA LEU A 76 -2.78 -18.73 3.47
C LEU A 76 -1.49 -18.12 2.91
N ILE A 77 -0.86 -17.19 3.63
CA ILE A 77 0.38 -16.51 3.20
C ILE A 77 1.55 -17.49 3.12
N MET A 78 1.66 -18.41 4.08
CA MET A 78 2.77 -19.37 4.16
C MET A 78 2.53 -20.65 3.35
N ALA A 79 1.32 -20.88 2.84
CA ALA A 79 1.01 -22.10 2.09
C ALA A 79 1.73 -22.11 0.74
N GLU A 80 2.22 -23.29 0.36
CA GLU A 80 2.75 -23.52 -0.98
C GLU A 80 1.62 -23.33 -2.02
N PRO A 81 1.81 -22.46 -3.03
CA PRO A 81 0.83 -22.26 -4.09
C PRO A 81 0.62 -23.53 -4.91
N ARG A 82 -0.64 -23.90 -5.12
CA ARG A 82 -1.04 -25.13 -5.83
C ARG A 82 -1.83 -24.83 -7.08
N SER A 83 -1.86 -25.79 -8.00
CA SER A 83 -2.70 -25.66 -9.20
C SER A 83 -4.15 -25.48 -8.81
N THR A 84 -4.84 -24.53 -9.45
CA THR A 84 -6.28 -24.32 -9.23
C THR A 84 -7.11 -25.59 -9.43
N SER A 85 -6.64 -26.53 -10.26
CA SER A 85 -7.31 -27.82 -10.53
C SER A 85 -7.28 -28.80 -9.35
N GLN A 86 -6.36 -28.61 -8.40
CA GLN A 86 -6.20 -29.43 -7.21
C GLN A 86 -7.07 -28.96 -6.03
N ALA A 87 -7.83 -27.88 -6.20
CA ALA A 87 -8.73 -27.39 -5.17
C ALA A 87 -9.76 -28.48 -4.76
N PRO A 88 -10.04 -28.66 -3.45
CA PRO A 88 -10.96 -29.70 -2.96
C PRO A 88 -12.35 -29.58 -3.56
N ARG A 89 -12.91 -30.72 -3.97
CA ARG A 89 -14.24 -30.82 -4.60
C ARG A 89 -15.38 -31.02 -3.61
N ASP A 90 -15.03 -31.34 -2.37
CA ASP A 90 -15.89 -31.80 -1.28
C ASP A 90 -15.62 -31.04 0.03
N ALA A 91 -14.88 -29.92 -0.03
CA ALA A 91 -14.58 -29.11 1.14
C ALA A 91 -14.90 -27.63 0.93
N ARG A 92 -15.25 -27.00 2.06
CA ARG A 92 -15.44 -25.56 2.24
C ARG A 92 -14.22 -24.96 2.95
N GLY A 93 -14.06 -23.64 2.84
CA GLY A 93 -12.94 -22.94 3.45
C GLY A 93 -12.75 -21.50 2.98
N VAL A 94 -11.58 -20.97 3.34
CA VAL A 94 -11.04 -19.70 2.84
C VAL A 94 -9.91 -20.03 1.86
N TYR A 95 -9.78 -19.22 0.81
CA TYR A 95 -8.79 -19.41 -0.24
C TYR A 95 -8.13 -18.10 -0.65
N GLY A 96 -6.92 -18.23 -1.17
CA GLY A 96 -6.15 -17.19 -1.79
C GLY A 96 -5.97 -17.43 -3.29
N LEU A 97 -6.01 -16.39 -4.11
CA LEU A 97 -5.56 -16.46 -5.51
C LEU A 97 -4.18 -15.84 -5.63
N VAL A 98 -3.30 -16.58 -6.28
CA VAL A 98 -1.90 -16.22 -6.47
C VAL A 98 -1.67 -15.88 -7.94
N ASP A 99 -1.11 -14.70 -8.20
CA ASP A 99 -0.88 -14.21 -9.56
C ASP A 99 0.33 -14.88 -10.24
N HIS A 100 0.67 -14.40 -11.43
CA HIS A 100 1.79 -14.94 -12.23
C HIS A 100 3.18 -14.56 -11.70
N HIS A 101 3.26 -13.68 -10.71
CA HIS A 101 4.50 -13.35 -9.99
C HIS A 101 4.70 -14.23 -8.75
N GLY A 102 3.68 -15.00 -8.36
CA GLY A 102 3.71 -15.83 -7.16
C GLY A 102 3.14 -15.12 -5.93
N ASP A 103 2.54 -13.94 -6.10
CA ASP A 103 2.02 -13.15 -5.00
C ASP A 103 0.55 -13.45 -4.73
N LEU A 104 0.19 -13.56 -3.44
CA LEU A 104 -1.21 -13.59 -3.03
C LEU A 104 -1.85 -12.23 -3.35
N ARG A 105 -3.00 -12.23 -4.03
CA ARG A 105 -3.67 -10.99 -4.48
C ARG A 105 -5.14 -10.89 -4.11
N TYR A 106 -5.77 -12.01 -3.80
CA TYR A 106 -7.18 -12.06 -3.46
C TYR A 106 -7.39 -13.06 -2.34
N ILE A 107 -8.18 -12.70 -1.33
CA ILE A 107 -8.71 -13.62 -0.34
C ILE A 107 -10.22 -13.73 -0.53
N GLY A 108 -10.73 -14.94 -0.60
CA GLY A 108 -12.16 -15.20 -0.68
C GLY A 108 -12.55 -16.47 0.07
N SER A 109 -13.85 -16.76 0.11
CA SER A 109 -14.33 -17.92 0.85
C SER A 109 -15.48 -18.67 0.15
N THR A 110 -15.84 -19.82 0.72
CA THR A 110 -17.04 -20.60 0.39
C THR A 110 -18.16 -20.35 1.42
N SER A 111 -18.58 -19.09 1.58
CA SER A 111 -19.63 -18.68 2.53
C SER A 111 -20.99 -19.39 2.34
N SER A 112 -21.30 -19.85 1.12
CA SER A 112 -22.52 -20.64 0.87
C SER A 112 -22.28 -22.13 1.11
N ALA A 113 -23.19 -22.80 1.82
CA ALA A 113 -23.10 -24.23 2.16
C ALA A 113 -23.04 -25.16 0.93
N GLY A 114 -23.55 -24.74 -0.23
CA GLY A 114 -23.47 -25.51 -1.47
C GLY A 114 -22.23 -25.25 -2.32
N GLN A 115 -21.33 -24.35 -1.88
CA GLN A 115 -20.14 -23.96 -2.64
C GLN A 115 -18.90 -24.69 -2.15
N THR A 116 -18.10 -25.23 -3.07
CA THR A 116 -16.82 -25.88 -2.73
C THR A 116 -15.63 -25.05 -3.16
N LEU A 117 -14.45 -25.30 -2.59
CA LEU A 117 -13.21 -24.61 -2.96
C LEU A 117 -12.93 -24.76 -4.46
N TYR A 118 -13.14 -25.95 -5.04
CA TYR A 118 -13.01 -26.15 -6.49
C TYR A 118 -13.96 -25.27 -7.31
N GLN A 119 -15.22 -25.17 -6.93
CA GLN A 119 -16.20 -24.34 -7.65
C GLN A 119 -15.80 -22.86 -7.60
N ARG A 120 -15.30 -22.38 -6.47
CA ARG A 120 -14.88 -20.98 -6.29
C ARG A 120 -13.56 -20.66 -6.98
N ILE A 121 -12.53 -21.47 -6.75
CA ILE A 121 -11.18 -21.21 -7.27
C ILE A 121 -11.14 -21.53 -8.77
N HIS A 122 -11.42 -22.79 -9.12
CA HIS A 122 -11.21 -23.28 -10.47
C HIS A 122 -12.34 -22.89 -11.42
N GLN A 123 -13.59 -23.19 -11.06
CA GLN A 123 -14.70 -22.98 -11.99
C GLN A 123 -15.04 -21.50 -12.15
N ARG A 124 -15.11 -20.75 -11.06
CA ARG A 124 -15.46 -19.33 -11.08
C ARG A 124 -14.28 -18.48 -11.53
N HIS A 125 -13.18 -18.38 -10.77
CA HIS A 125 -12.14 -17.40 -11.07
C HIS A 125 -11.33 -17.73 -12.33
N ARG A 126 -10.96 -19.01 -12.54
CA ARG A 126 -10.22 -19.42 -13.76
C ARG A 126 -11.15 -19.58 -14.97
N THR A 127 -12.10 -20.52 -14.95
CA THR A 127 -12.82 -20.90 -16.19
C THR A 127 -14.11 -20.11 -16.47
N GLY A 128 -14.54 -19.28 -15.52
CA GLY A 128 -15.83 -18.60 -15.56
C GLY A 128 -15.92 -17.48 -16.60
N SER A 129 -16.93 -16.63 -16.44
CA SER A 129 -17.11 -15.44 -17.28
C SER A 129 -16.21 -14.29 -16.83
N GLU A 130 -15.93 -13.35 -17.71
CA GLU A 130 -15.09 -12.16 -17.47
C GLU A 130 -15.80 -11.07 -16.62
N GLY A 131 -16.60 -11.47 -15.63
CA GLY A 131 -17.32 -10.55 -14.75
C GLY A 131 -16.46 -10.04 -13.59
N MET A 132 -16.94 -8.99 -12.92
CA MET A 132 -16.24 -8.26 -11.84
C MET A 132 -15.82 -9.08 -10.60
N SER A 133 -16.19 -10.36 -10.53
CA SER A 133 -15.86 -11.27 -9.42
C SER A 133 -15.13 -12.53 -9.89
N HIS A 134 -14.64 -12.53 -11.13
CA HIS A 134 -13.89 -13.64 -11.72
C HIS A 134 -12.45 -13.20 -11.94
N TYR A 135 -11.73 -13.00 -10.83
CA TYR A 135 -10.47 -12.27 -10.79
C TYR A 135 -9.43 -12.68 -11.83
N PHE A 136 -9.06 -13.96 -11.95
CA PHE A 136 -8.12 -14.36 -13.01
C PHE A 136 -8.62 -14.03 -14.42
N SER A 137 -9.90 -14.32 -14.70
CA SER A 137 -10.50 -13.98 -15.99
C SER A 137 -10.52 -12.48 -16.26
N GLN A 138 -10.69 -11.64 -15.23
CA GLN A 138 -10.72 -10.19 -15.35
C GLN A 138 -9.32 -9.60 -15.50
N MET A 139 -8.37 -10.02 -14.64
CA MET A 139 -7.01 -9.47 -14.56
C MET A 139 -6.19 -9.79 -15.80
N TYR A 140 -6.45 -10.93 -16.44
CA TYR A 140 -5.73 -11.35 -17.64
C TYR A 140 -6.56 -11.16 -18.92
N ASN A 141 -7.63 -10.36 -18.90
CA ASN A 141 -8.41 -10.03 -20.11
C ASN A 141 -7.73 -8.93 -20.96
N THR A 142 -6.47 -9.16 -21.32
CA THR A 142 -5.56 -8.17 -21.91
C THR A 142 -4.88 -8.72 -23.18
N GLY A 143 -4.46 -7.84 -24.08
CA GLY A 143 -3.67 -8.21 -25.26
C GLY A 143 -4.26 -9.35 -26.09
N ARG A 144 -3.45 -10.39 -26.36
CA ARG A 144 -3.81 -11.63 -27.08
C ARG A 144 -4.83 -12.50 -26.33
N MET A 145 -4.96 -12.30 -25.02
CA MET A 145 -5.92 -13.00 -24.16
C MET A 145 -7.25 -12.25 -24.00
N ARG A 146 -7.38 -11.07 -24.63
CA ARG A 146 -8.60 -10.27 -24.56
C ARG A 146 -9.76 -10.93 -25.28
N ARG A 147 -10.91 -10.87 -24.63
CA ARG A 147 -12.21 -11.13 -25.21
C ARG A 147 -13.20 -10.06 -24.77
N ASP A 148 -13.95 -9.51 -25.73
CA ASP A 148 -15.18 -8.79 -25.44
C ASP A 148 -16.36 -9.74 -25.58
N ARG A 149 -17.01 -10.07 -24.46
CA ARG A 149 -18.14 -11.00 -24.46
C ARG A 149 -19.40 -10.39 -25.11
N LYS A 150 -19.54 -9.07 -25.10
CA LYS A 150 -20.74 -8.39 -25.61
C LYS A 150 -20.72 -8.25 -27.12
N ASP A 151 -19.55 -8.39 -27.74
CA ASP A 151 -19.38 -8.31 -29.19
C ASP A 151 -19.48 -9.70 -29.84
N SER A 152 -20.65 -10.01 -30.39
CA SER A 152 -20.91 -11.28 -31.08
C SER A 152 -20.08 -11.45 -32.36
N LEU A 153 -19.65 -10.37 -33.00
CA LEU A 153 -18.86 -10.41 -34.24
C LEU A 153 -17.45 -10.97 -33.99
N THR A 154 -16.96 -10.86 -32.76
CA THR A 154 -15.61 -11.33 -32.39
C THR A 154 -15.63 -12.65 -31.65
N LYS A 155 -16.80 -13.29 -31.51
CA LYS A 155 -17.00 -14.47 -30.66
C LYS A 155 -16.03 -15.62 -30.96
N ALA A 156 -15.84 -15.99 -32.23
CA ALA A 156 -14.97 -17.10 -32.60
C ALA A 156 -13.51 -16.87 -32.16
N ASP A 157 -12.94 -15.71 -32.54
CA ASP A 157 -11.60 -15.30 -32.12
C ASP A 157 -11.50 -15.14 -30.59
N GLY A 158 -12.54 -14.57 -29.99
CA GLY A 158 -12.62 -14.33 -28.55
C GLY A 158 -12.66 -15.62 -27.74
N ASP A 159 -13.34 -16.66 -28.22
CA ASP A 159 -13.37 -17.97 -27.56
C ASP A 159 -11.98 -18.64 -27.60
N ILE A 160 -11.19 -18.44 -28.66
CA ILE A 160 -9.78 -18.85 -28.72
C ILE A 160 -8.93 -18.05 -27.72
N ALA A 161 -9.10 -16.73 -27.66
CA ALA A 161 -8.38 -15.89 -26.69
C ALA A 161 -8.72 -16.26 -25.22
N LYS A 162 -10.00 -16.58 -24.94
CA LYS A 162 -10.41 -17.12 -23.64
C LYS A 162 -9.72 -18.46 -23.34
N ARG A 163 -9.60 -19.35 -24.33
CA ARG A 163 -8.87 -20.61 -24.19
C ARG A 163 -7.41 -20.36 -23.83
N LEU A 164 -6.75 -19.41 -24.50
CA LEU A 164 -5.38 -19.01 -24.20
C LEU A 164 -5.25 -18.52 -22.76
N ARG A 165 -6.15 -17.62 -22.33
CA ARG A 165 -6.15 -17.10 -20.96
C ARG A 165 -6.33 -18.19 -19.91
N ASN A 166 -7.24 -19.13 -20.15
CA ASN A 166 -7.48 -20.23 -19.22
C ASN A 166 -6.26 -21.15 -19.06
N GLU A 167 -5.49 -21.31 -20.14
CA GLU A 167 -4.24 -22.08 -20.16
C GLU A 167 -3.09 -21.30 -19.53
N PHE A 168 -3.01 -19.98 -19.77
CA PHE A 168 -2.06 -19.10 -19.10
C PHE A 168 -2.24 -19.14 -17.58
N VAL A 169 -3.47 -19.04 -17.11
CA VAL A 169 -3.80 -19.14 -15.67
C VAL A 169 -3.48 -20.53 -15.12
N ALA A 170 -3.54 -21.57 -15.94
CA ALA A 170 -3.18 -22.93 -15.51
C ALA A 170 -1.66 -23.10 -15.34
N ASP A 171 -0.89 -22.44 -16.20
CA ASP A 171 0.57 -22.54 -16.25
C ASP A 171 1.26 -21.67 -15.20
N HIS A 172 0.74 -20.46 -15.00
CA HIS A 172 1.49 -19.40 -14.31
C HIS A 172 0.82 -18.90 -13.04
N CYS A 173 -0.49 -19.15 -12.84
CA CYS A 173 -1.22 -18.71 -11.66
C CYS A 173 -1.59 -19.88 -10.76
N HIS A 174 -1.75 -19.60 -9.47
CA HIS A 174 -1.93 -20.62 -8.45
C HIS A 174 -3.01 -20.24 -7.44
N ALA A 175 -3.31 -21.13 -6.51
CA ALA A 175 -4.17 -20.85 -5.38
C ALA A 175 -3.66 -21.52 -4.11
N VAL A 176 -4.03 -20.94 -2.98
CA VAL A 176 -3.82 -21.47 -1.63
C VAL A 176 -5.18 -21.59 -0.96
N TRP A 177 -5.33 -22.49 0.02
CA TRP A 177 -6.60 -22.68 0.72
C TRP A 177 -6.41 -23.36 2.06
N VAL A 178 -7.31 -23.02 2.98
CA VAL A 178 -7.50 -23.66 4.28
C VAL A 178 -8.90 -24.24 4.31
N THR A 179 -9.02 -25.55 4.48
CA THR A 179 -10.32 -26.23 4.63
C THR A 179 -10.87 -25.98 6.02
N LEU A 180 -12.15 -25.64 6.10
CA LEU A 180 -12.84 -25.31 7.35
C LEU A 180 -14.06 -26.21 7.56
N PRO A 181 -14.41 -26.56 8.81
CA PRO A 181 -15.62 -27.32 9.11
C PRO A 181 -16.88 -26.56 8.67
N ASP A 182 -17.90 -27.31 8.23
CA ASP A 182 -19.16 -26.73 7.78
C ASP A 182 -19.95 -25.99 8.87
N THR A 183 -19.65 -26.28 10.13
CA THR A 183 -20.24 -25.64 11.31
C THR A 183 -19.71 -24.24 11.58
N LEU A 184 -18.61 -23.83 10.93
CA LEU A 184 -17.98 -22.54 11.17
C LEU A 184 -18.67 -21.42 10.36
N ASP A 185 -18.78 -20.23 10.95
CA ASP A 185 -19.21 -19.03 10.23
C ASP A 185 -18.06 -18.51 9.34
N ILE A 186 -17.93 -19.13 8.17
CA ILE A 186 -16.89 -18.82 7.19
C ILE A 186 -17.00 -17.37 6.69
N ALA A 187 -18.22 -16.83 6.60
CA ALA A 187 -18.45 -15.47 6.10
C ALA A 187 -17.93 -14.43 7.09
N ARG A 188 -18.21 -14.62 8.38
CA ARG A 188 -17.66 -13.78 9.44
C ARG A 188 -16.14 -13.88 9.50
N LEU A 189 -15.60 -15.10 9.44
CA LEU A 189 -14.15 -15.32 9.46
C LEU A 189 -13.45 -14.64 8.27
N GLU A 190 -14.01 -14.72 7.06
CA GLU A 190 -13.49 -13.99 5.89
C GLU A 190 -13.44 -12.48 6.14
N ALA A 191 -14.49 -11.89 6.70
CA ALA A 191 -14.52 -10.45 6.99
C ALA A 191 -13.44 -10.04 8.01
N GLU A 192 -13.23 -10.85 9.05
CA GLU A 192 -12.17 -10.64 10.04
C GLU A 192 -10.78 -10.80 9.40
N ILE A 193 -10.56 -11.83 8.58
CA ILE A 193 -9.30 -12.02 7.83
C ILE A 193 -9.01 -10.81 6.93
N LEU A 194 -10.00 -10.34 6.18
CA LEU A 194 -9.83 -9.20 5.28
C LEU A 194 -9.50 -7.89 6.02
N SER A 195 -9.90 -7.76 7.30
CA SER A 195 -9.57 -6.59 8.12
C SER A 195 -8.12 -6.59 8.61
N GLU A 196 -7.49 -7.76 8.68
CA GLU A 196 -6.10 -7.94 9.13
C GLU A 196 -5.13 -8.19 7.96
N ALA A 197 -5.65 -8.51 6.78
CA ALA A 197 -4.85 -8.87 5.63
C ALA A 197 -4.04 -7.67 5.10
N PRO A 198 -2.75 -7.88 4.80
CA PRO A 198 -1.93 -6.89 4.09
C PRO A 198 -2.59 -6.46 2.77
N ASP A 199 -2.46 -5.17 2.45
CA ASP A 199 -3.10 -4.56 1.27
C ASP A 199 -2.75 -5.24 -0.05
N ASP A 200 -1.52 -5.75 -0.17
CA ASP A 200 -1.03 -6.47 -1.34
C ASP A 200 -1.64 -7.87 -1.47
N ALA A 201 -1.88 -8.55 -0.34
CA ALA A 201 -2.55 -9.85 -0.27
C ALA A 201 -4.03 -9.80 -0.70
N ILE A 202 -4.64 -8.61 -0.62
CA ILE A 202 -6.05 -8.36 -0.97
C ILE A 202 -6.20 -7.29 -2.06
N ALA A 203 -5.16 -7.06 -2.87
CA ALA A 203 -5.17 -6.05 -3.92
C ALA A 203 -6.38 -6.17 -4.86
N TRP A 204 -6.80 -7.40 -5.16
CA TRP A 204 -7.95 -7.70 -6.02
C TRP A 204 -9.31 -7.65 -5.28
N ASN A 205 -9.36 -7.59 -3.95
CA ASN A 205 -10.61 -7.44 -3.22
C ASN A 205 -11.23 -6.03 -3.36
N ARG A 206 -10.49 -5.06 -3.91
CA ARG A 206 -10.89 -3.64 -4.00
C ARG A 206 -11.71 -3.32 -5.26
N ARG A 207 -12.57 -2.29 -5.19
CA ARG A 207 -13.62 -1.99 -6.21
C ARG A 207 -13.12 -1.44 -7.56
N ARG A 208 -11.80 -1.31 -7.80
CA ARG A 208 -11.24 -0.78 -9.06
C ARG A 208 -9.95 -1.50 -9.40
N MET A 209 -10.08 -2.68 -10.01
CA MET A 209 -8.92 -3.43 -10.49
C MET A 209 -8.67 -3.11 -11.96
N GLU A 210 -7.45 -2.68 -12.26
CA GLU A 210 -6.98 -2.57 -13.64
C GLU A 210 -6.41 -3.93 -14.09
N PRO A 211 -6.80 -4.47 -15.26
CA PRO A 211 -6.17 -5.66 -15.81
C PRO A 211 -4.66 -5.45 -15.99
N TYR A 212 -3.88 -6.52 -15.88
CA TYR A 212 -2.45 -6.44 -16.17
C TYR A 212 -2.21 -6.05 -17.64
N GLU A 213 -1.04 -5.49 -17.89
CA GLU A 213 -0.45 -5.59 -19.21
C GLU A 213 -0.21 -7.07 -19.57
N GLU A 214 -0.21 -7.38 -20.87
CA GLU A 214 0.00 -8.76 -21.29
C GLU A 214 1.42 -9.24 -20.90
N PRO A 215 1.56 -10.34 -20.13
CA PRO A 215 2.86 -10.93 -19.80
C PRO A 215 3.44 -11.68 -21.01
N VAL A 216 3.88 -10.94 -22.03
CA VAL A 216 4.20 -11.46 -23.38
C VAL A 216 5.04 -12.73 -23.36
N LYS A 217 6.13 -12.76 -22.57
CA LYS A 217 7.04 -13.93 -22.50
C LYS A 217 6.35 -15.19 -21.96
N LEU A 218 5.49 -15.04 -20.96
CA LEU A 218 4.75 -16.15 -20.36
C LEU A 218 3.60 -16.60 -21.27
N VAL A 219 2.93 -15.66 -21.93
CA VAL A 219 1.95 -15.96 -22.97
C VAL A 219 2.59 -16.74 -24.13
N ASP A 220 3.79 -16.34 -24.57
CA ASP A 220 4.55 -17.06 -25.60
C ASP A 220 4.94 -18.47 -25.14
N ALA A 221 5.30 -18.64 -23.86
CA ALA A 221 5.58 -19.95 -23.28
C ALA A 221 4.33 -20.84 -23.30
N THR A 222 3.16 -20.32 -22.91
CA THR A 222 1.89 -21.04 -22.98
C THR A 222 1.52 -21.40 -24.42
N ILE A 223 1.65 -20.48 -25.38
CA ILE A 223 1.39 -20.76 -26.81
C ILE A 223 2.30 -21.88 -27.33
N ARG A 224 3.60 -21.84 -26.99
CA ARG A 224 4.55 -22.88 -27.37
C ARG A 224 4.15 -24.25 -26.80
N ARG A 225 3.74 -24.31 -25.53
CA ARG A 225 3.25 -25.54 -24.90
C ARG A 225 2.00 -26.08 -25.58
N LEU A 226 1.09 -25.20 -25.99
CA LEU A 226 -0.17 -25.59 -26.62
C LEU A 226 -0.01 -26.09 -28.06
N GLY A 227 1.10 -25.77 -28.73
CA GLY A 227 1.37 -26.24 -30.09
C GLY A 227 0.34 -25.76 -31.13
N TRP A 228 -0.21 -24.56 -30.93
CA TRP A 228 -1.25 -23.99 -31.79
C TRP A 228 -0.76 -23.69 -33.21
N GLY A 229 -1.65 -23.88 -34.19
CA GLY A 229 -1.38 -23.61 -35.60
C GLY A 229 -1.69 -22.18 -36.02
N ASP A 230 -1.46 -21.89 -37.30
CA ASP A 230 -1.60 -20.54 -37.87
C ASP A 230 -2.99 -19.93 -37.65
N GLN A 231 -4.03 -20.75 -37.65
CA GLN A 231 -5.41 -20.29 -37.46
C GLN A 231 -5.62 -19.68 -36.07
N GLU A 232 -5.22 -20.39 -35.00
CA GLU A 232 -5.30 -19.88 -33.63
C GLU A 232 -4.42 -18.65 -33.43
N LEU A 233 -3.17 -18.69 -33.92
CA LEU A 233 -2.23 -17.59 -33.80
C LEU A 233 -2.77 -16.32 -34.48
N ALA A 234 -3.34 -16.46 -35.67
CA ALA A 234 -3.99 -15.35 -36.37
C ALA A 234 -5.22 -14.82 -35.59
N ALA A 235 -5.99 -15.70 -34.93
CA ALA A 235 -7.15 -15.31 -34.15
C ALA A 235 -6.79 -14.46 -32.92
N ILE A 236 -5.80 -14.88 -32.13
CA ILE A 236 -5.36 -14.12 -30.96
C ILE A 236 -4.65 -12.81 -31.34
N GLU A 237 -3.96 -12.78 -32.49
CA GLU A 237 -3.35 -11.54 -32.98
C GLU A 237 -4.41 -10.54 -33.47
N ARG A 238 -5.51 -11.01 -34.07
CA ARG A 238 -6.68 -10.16 -34.34
C ARG A 238 -7.28 -9.61 -33.04
N GLN A 239 -7.35 -10.40 -31.97
CA GLN A 239 -7.81 -9.90 -30.66
C GLN A 239 -6.86 -8.86 -30.06
N ARG A 240 -5.56 -9.08 -30.14
CA ARG A 240 -4.54 -8.11 -29.73
C ARG A 240 -4.70 -6.78 -30.47
N LYS A 241 -4.84 -6.83 -31.80
CA LYS A 241 -5.08 -5.64 -32.63
C LYS A 241 -6.35 -4.90 -32.22
N ARG A 242 -7.43 -5.61 -31.91
CA ARG A 242 -8.67 -5.01 -31.37
C ARG A 242 -8.46 -4.39 -29.99
N PHE A 243 -7.72 -5.04 -29.10
CA PHE A 243 -7.37 -4.48 -27.79
C PHE A 243 -6.61 -3.16 -27.95
N LEU A 244 -5.55 -3.18 -28.76
CA LEU A 244 -4.74 -2.00 -29.05
C LEU A 244 -5.55 -0.92 -29.76
N ALA A 245 -6.46 -1.27 -30.66
CA ALA A 245 -7.35 -0.30 -31.32
C ALA A 245 -8.34 0.33 -30.34
N THR A 246 -8.86 -0.44 -29.37
CA THR A 246 -9.72 0.07 -28.29
C THR A 246 -8.94 1.02 -27.39
N GLY A 247 -7.70 0.65 -27.03
CA GLY A 247 -6.76 1.52 -26.33
C GLY A 247 -6.38 2.76 -27.14
N ALA A 248 -6.20 2.64 -28.46
CA ALA A 248 -5.89 3.72 -29.38
C ALA A 248 -7.06 4.67 -29.65
N VAL A 249 -8.31 4.25 -29.49
CA VAL A 249 -9.47 5.16 -29.46
C VAL A 249 -9.49 5.97 -28.16
N THR A 250 -9.12 5.35 -27.04
CA THR A 250 -8.96 6.03 -25.74
C THR A 250 -7.72 6.96 -25.73
N LEU A 251 -6.63 6.56 -26.39
CA LEU A 251 -5.38 7.31 -26.56
C LEU A 251 -5.43 8.33 -27.72
N LYS A 252 -6.31 8.21 -28.72
CA LYS A 252 -6.51 9.29 -29.71
C LYS A 252 -7.09 10.56 -29.07
N LYS A 253 -7.65 10.46 -27.87
CA LYS A 253 -8.01 11.61 -27.03
C LYS A 253 -6.86 12.08 -26.13
N ARG A 254 -5.77 11.31 -26.03
CA ARG A 254 -4.61 11.54 -25.17
C ARG A 254 -3.32 11.16 -25.90
N VAL A 255 -2.74 12.18 -26.53
CA VAL A 255 -1.31 12.37 -26.81
C VAL A 255 -0.88 12.28 -28.29
N SER A 256 -0.20 13.36 -28.67
CA SER A 256 0.54 13.66 -29.90
C SER A 256 1.81 12.81 -30.09
N GLU A 257 2.33 12.85 -31.31
CA GLU A 257 3.38 11.99 -31.92
C GLU A 257 4.76 11.87 -31.23
N PRO A 258 5.58 10.86 -31.62
CA PRO A 258 6.62 10.23 -30.80
C PRO A 258 8.02 10.78 -31.06
N ARG A 259 8.96 10.60 -30.11
CA ARG A 259 10.40 10.68 -30.39
C ARG A 259 11.25 9.65 -29.65
N SER A 260 12.18 9.11 -30.44
CA SER A 260 13.38 8.38 -30.07
C SER A 260 14.41 9.28 -29.38
N ASN A 261 14.93 8.89 -28.22
CA ASN A 261 16.36 9.04 -27.90
C ASN A 261 16.74 8.14 -26.72
N ARG A 262 17.90 7.49 -26.79
CA ARG A 262 18.48 6.83 -25.61
C ARG A 262 19.01 7.93 -24.68
N GLY A 263 18.61 7.90 -23.41
CA GLY A 263 19.31 8.57 -22.31
C GLY A 263 19.07 10.07 -22.09
N SER A 264 18.07 10.72 -22.68
CA SER A 264 17.75 12.11 -22.31
C SER A 264 16.48 12.18 -21.46
N CYS A 265 16.61 12.76 -20.26
CA CYS A 265 15.47 13.13 -19.43
C CYS A 265 14.53 14.07 -20.21
N ALA A 266 13.21 13.96 -20.00
CA ALA A 266 12.26 14.86 -20.64
C ALA A 266 12.61 16.33 -20.30
N PRO A 267 12.49 17.28 -21.24
CA PRO A 267 12.79 18.67 -20.96
C PRO A 267 11.93 19.18 -19.81
N PHE A 268 12.56 19.83 -18.83
CA PHE A 268 11.85 20.40 -17.69
C PHE A 268 10.99 21.60 -18.15
N PRO A 269 9.76 21.76 -17.65
CA PRO A 269 8.89 22.88 -17.99
C PRO A 269 9.57 24.24 -17.81
N THR A 270 9.38 25.14 -18.76
CA THR A 270 9.93 26.50 -18.69
C THR A 270 8.87 27.53 -18.34
N GLY A 271 9.30 28.63 -17.72
CA GLY A 271 8.49 29.82 -17.48
C GLY A 271 8.54 30.25 -16.02
N PRO A 272 7.84 31.33 -15.65
CA PRO A 272 7.77 31.71 -14.25
C PRO A 272 6.96 30.65 -13.49
N PHE A 273 7.53 30.15 -12.41
CA PHE A 273 6.86 29.30 -11.43
C PHE A 273 6.79 30.03 -10.11
N ARG A 274 5.66 29.87 -9.41
CA ARG A 274 5.42 30.46 -8.09
C ARG A 274 6.04 29.61 -7.00
N PHE A 275 5.90 28.30 -7.12
CA PHE A 275 6.53 27.28 -6.27
C PHE A 275 6.47 25.92 -6.98
N PHE A 276 7.15 24.94 -6.40
CA PHE A 276 7.10 23.55 -6.83
C PHE A 276 6.64 22.65 -5.70
N ALA A 277 6.07 21.49 -6.03
CA ALA A 277 6.00 20.37 -5.10
C ALA A 277 6.75 19.18 -5.69
N LEU A 278 7.48 18.45 -4.87
CA LEU A 278 8.33 17.33 -5.27
C LEU A 278 8.01 16.12 -4.41
N ASP A 279 7.89 14.97 -5.06
CA ASP A 279 7.65 13.67 -4.44
C ASP A 279 8.55 12.62 -5.11
N VAL A 280 8.96 11.59 -4.35
CA VAL A 280 9.82 10.51 -4.86
C VAL A 280 9.32 9.12 -4.49
N GLU A 281 9.52 8.17 -5.40
CA GLU A 281 9.37 6.74 -5.12
C GLU A 281 10.75 6.09 -4.93
N THR A 282 10.87 5.12 -4.02
CA THR A 282 12.14 4.40 -3.74
C THR A 282 11.99 2.91 -4.03
N ALA A 283 13.01 2.28 -4.59
CA ALA A 283 12.98 0.86 -4.95
C ALA A 283 13.07 -0.07 -3.73
N THR A 284 13.73 0.37 -2.66
CA THR A 284 14.05 -0.43 -1.47
C THR A 284 13.94 0.39 -0.19
N HIS A 285 14.13 -0.25 0.97
CA HIS A 285 14.24 0.44 2.26
C HIS A 285 15.42 1.45 2.34
N ASP A 286 16.41 1.37 1.44
CA ASP A 286 17.44 2.40 1.30
C ASP A 286 16.84 3.66 0.67
N ARG A 287 16.83 4.76 1.41
CA ARG A 287 16.29 6.06 0.92
C ARG A 287 17.04 6.59 -0.29
N ALA A 288 18.29 6.19 -0.51
CA ALA A 288 19.05 6.57 -1.69
C ALA A 288 18.62 5.81 -2.97
N SER A 289 17.70 4.85 -2.87
CA SER A 289 17.25 4.01 -3.99
C SER A 289 16.10 4.62 -4.82
N ILE A 290 16.10 5.94 -5.02
CA ILE A 290 15.06 6.65 -5.77
C ILE A 290 14.88 6.01 -7.17
N CYS A 291 13.65 5.61 -7.49
CA CYS A 291 13.29 4.99 -8.76
C CYS A 291 12.30 5.84 -9.60
N GLN A 292 11.73 6.88 -9.01
CA GLN A 292 10.95 7.90 -9.71
C GLN A 292 11.07 9.23 -8.98
N ILE A 293 11.05 10.33 -9.73
CA ILE A 293 10.86 11.69 -9.20
C ILE A 293 9.71 12.34 -9.96
N GLY A 294 8.80 12.97 -9.22
CA GLY A 294 7.75 13.82 -9.76
C GLY A 294 7.86 15.24 -9.22
N VAL A 295 7.58 16.22 -10.07
CA VAL A 295 7.57 17.64 -9.75
C VAL A 295 6.33 18.30 -10.32
N ALA A 296 5.52 18.87 -9.44
CA ALA A 296 4.42 19.74 -9.80
C ALA A 296 4.92 21.19 -9.88
N CYS A 297 4.87 21.77 -11.07
CA CYS A 297 5.33 23.11 -11.37
C CYS A 297 4.13 24.07 -11.36
N VAL A 298 3.99 24.86 -10.30
CA VAL A 298 2.83 25.75 -10.13
C VAL A 298 3.14 27.12 -10.70
N ARG A 299 2.31 27.57 -11.65
CA ARG A 299 2.45 28.87 -12.30
C ARG A 299 1.79 30.00 -11.49
N PRO A 300 2.10 31.29 -11.77
CA PRO A 300 1.50 32.43 -11.07
C PRO A 300 -0.04 32.51 -11.15
N ASN A 301 -0.66 31.85 -12.13
CA ASN A 301 -2.10 31.76 -12.29
C ASN A 301 -2.70 30.47 -11.67
N ASP A 302 -1.96 29.82 -10.77
CA ASP A 302 -2.30 28.56 -10.09
C ASP A 302 -2.46 27.33 -11.00
N THR A 303 -2.12 27.42 -12.30
CA THR A 303 -2.08 26.23 -13.16
C THR A 303 -0.88 25.36 -12.82
N ILE A 304 -1.09 24.04 -12.83
CA ILE A 304 -0.06 23.05 -12.47
C ILE A 304 0.36 22.29 -13.73
N GLU A 305 1.66 22.25 -13.99
CA GLU A 305 2.29 21.40 -15.00
C GLU A 305 3.12 20.32 -14.30
N ILE A 306 3.00 19.06 -14.73
CA ILE A 306 3.70 17.94 -14.10
C ILE A 306 4.90 17.53 -14.94
N TRP A 307 6.06 17.52 -14.31
CA TRP A 307 7.25 16.87 -14.83
C TRP A 307 7.54 15.64 -13.98
N LYS A 308 7.86 14.50 -14.62
CA LYS A 308 8.26 13.29 -13.90
C LYS A 308 9.22 12.47 -14.74
N THR A 309 10.11 11.75 -14.06
CA THR A 309 11.04 10.83 -14.72
C THR A 309 11.26 9.60 -13.86
N PHE A 310 11.49 8.47 -14.52
CA PHE A 310 12.07 7.29 -13.87
C PHE A 310 13.55 7.52 -13.63
N ILE A 311 14.06 6.83 -12.61
CA ILE A 311 15.48 6.78 -12.26
C ILE A 311 15.88 5.33 -12.14
N ASN A 312 17.05 4.96 -12.68
CA ASN A 312 17.67 3.68 -12.38
C ASN A 312 18.52 3.81 -11.11
N PRO A 313 18.09 3.25 -9.96
CA PRO A 313 18.85 3.33 -8.71
C PRO A 313 20.05 2.38 -8.64
N ASN A 314 20.26 1.53 -9.66
CA ASN A 314 21.31 0.52 -9.73
C ASN A 314 21.34 -0.37 -8.48
N VAL A 315 20.19 -0.96 -8.14
CA VAL A 315 20.03 -1.90 -7.02
C VAL A 315 19.73 -3.31 -7.51
N ASP A 316 20.27 -4.30 -6.83
CA ASP A 316 20.08 -5.72 -7.17
C ASP A 316 18.76 -6.31 -6.63
N HIS A 317 18.14 -5.64 -5.66
CA HIS A 317 16.92 -6.07 -4.99
C HIS A 317 15.87 -4.96 -5.01
N TRP A 318 14.59 -5.32 -5.15
CA TRP A 318 13.45 -4.38 -5.15
C TRP A 318 12.46 -4.80 -4.07
N ALA A 319 12.19 -3.90 -3.11
CA ALA A 319 11.25 -4.14 -2.02
C ALA A 319 9.88 -3.53 -2.29
N PHE A 320 9.83 -2.37 -2.96
CA PHE A 320 8.62 -1.53 -3.02
C PHE A 320 7.93 -1.52 -4.38
N THR A 321 8.33 -2.40 -5.30
CA THR A 321 7.62 -2.57 -6.57
C THR A 321 6.11 -2.81 -6.38
N TYR A 322 5.69 -3.44 -5.29
CA TYR A 322 4.27 -3.63 -4.98
C TYR A 322 3.52 -2.33 -4.65
N LEU A 323 4.22 -1.28 -4.19
CA LEU A 323 3.63 -0.01 -3.78
C LEU A 323 3.33 0.86 -5.00
N HIS A 324 4.34 1.08 -5.86
CA HIS A 324 4.29 2.04 -6.98
C HIS A 324 4.36 1.39 -8.37
N GLY A 325 4.49 0.05 -8.46
CA GLY A 325 4.51 -0.67 -9.74
C GLY A 325 5.81 -0.51 -10.55
N ILE A 326 6.83 0.15 -10.01
CA ILE A 326 8.12 0.37 -10.68
C ILE A 326 9.05 -0.78 -10.33
N SER A 327 9.64 -1.40 -11.36
CA SER A 327 10.52 -2.55 -11.25
C SER A 327 11.88 -2.27 -11.90
N ALA A 328 12.85 -3.16 -11.67
CA ALA A 328 14.13 -3.14 -12.38
C ALA A 328 13.97 -3.00 -13.90
N ARG A 329 12.95 -3.66 -14.47
CA ARG A 329 12.64 -3.61 -15.90
C ARG A 329 12.07 -2.26 -16.33
N THR A 330 11.26 -1.62 -15.48
CA THR A 330 10.69 -0.28 -15.75
C THR A 330 11.81 0.75 -15.91
N VAL A 331 12.88 0.61 -15.12
CA VAL A 331 13.98 1.59 -15.06
C VAL A 331 15.24 1.14 -15.79
N GLU A 332 15.21 0.01 -16.51
CA GLU A 332 16.39 -0.59 -17.16
C GLU A 332 17.11 0.41 -18.08
N SER A 333 16.35 1.24 -18.80
CA SER A 333 16.87 2.30 -19.68
C SER A 333 16.67 3.72 -19.13
N ALA A 334 16.28 3.85 -17.87
CA ALA A 334 16.09 5.14 -17.22
C ALA A 334 17.45 5.78 -16.87
N PRO A 335 17.54 7.12 -16.82
CA PRO A 335 18.73 7.80 -16.37
C PRO A 335 19.05 7.46 -14.90
N SER A 336 20.32 7.53 -14.53
CA SER A 336 20.76 7.50 -13.14
C SER A 336 20.39 8.79 -12.41
N PHE A 337 20.43 8.76 -11.07
CA PHE A 337 20.18 9.95 -10.25
C PHE A 337 21.15 11.10 -10.60
N SER A 338 22.42 10.78 -10.86
CA SER A 338 23.46 11.74 -11.26
C SER A 338 23.17 12.45 -12.58
N GLU A 339 22.45 11.80 -13.50
CA GLU A 339 22.03 12.40 -14.78
C GLU A 339 20.78 13.28 -14.62
N VAL A 340 19.92 12.98 -13.64
CA VAL A 340 18.68 13.73 -13.39
C VAL A 340 18.92 14.95 -12.49
N LEU A 341 19.80 14.86 -11.50
CA LEU A 341 20.01 15.91 -10.51
C LEU A 341 20.34 17.28 -11.14
N PRO A 342 21.21 17.42 -12.17
CA PRO A 342 21.49 18.72 -12.78
C PRO A 342 20.24 19.41 -13.36
N VAL A 343 19.30 18.64 -13.92
CA VAL A 343 18.04 19.18 -14.47
C VAL A 343 17.19 19.79 -13.35
N LEU A 344 17.07 19.09 -12.22
CA LEU A 344 16.35 19.57 -11.05
C LEU A 344 17.07 20.72 -10.36
N TRP A 345 18.40 20.67 -10.30
CA TRP A 345 19.22 21.70 -9.69
C TRP A 345 18.98 23.05 -10.34
N ASP A 346 19.05 23.11 -11.67
CA ASP A 346 18.85 24.35 -12.42
C ASP A 346 17.38 24.81 -12.35
N ALA A 347 16.43 23.88 -12.44
CA ALA A 347 15.00 24.21 -12.47
C ALA A 347 14.45 24.71 -11.12
N LEU A 348 14.95 24.16 -10.01
CA LEU A 348 14.47 24.46 -8.65
C LEU A 348 15.37 25.45 -7.90
N HIS A 349 16.35 26.04 -8.59
CA HIS A 349 17.26 27.03 -8.01
C HIS A 349 16.47 28.23 -7.45
N ASP A 350 16.77 28.62 -6.21
CA ASP A 350 16.09 29.70 -5.47
C ASP A 350 14.55 29.59 -5.39
N ALA A 351 14.00 28.39 -5.63
CA ALA A 351 12.57 28.17 -5.59
C ALA A 351 12.11 27.57 -4.27
N THR A 352 10.88 27.93 -3.86
CA THR A 352 10.14 27.24 -2.80
C THR A 352 9.71 25.87 -3.29
N VAL A 353 10.09 24.82 -2.56
CA VAL A 353 9.77 23.41 -2.87
C VAL A 353 8.99 22.80 -1.72
N TYR A 354 7.76 22.36 -1.98
CA TYR A 354 6.95 21.61 -1.04
C TYR A 354 7.19 20.11 -1.19
N GLN A 355 7.25 19.41 -0.06
CA GLN A 355 7.12 17.96 0.04
C GLN A 355 5.87 17.63 0.88
N HIS A 356 5.48 16.36 0.94
CA HIS A 356 4.37 15.91 1.78
C HIS A 356 4.86 14.91 2.83
N SER A 357 5.32 15.44 3.97
CA SER A 357 6.21 14.79 4.95
C SER A 357 7.71 14.99 4.66
N SER A 358 8.57 14.59 5.60
CA SER A 358 10.02 14.78 5.53
C SER A 358 10.79 13.75 4.69
N PHE A 359 10.08 12.79 4.09
CA PHE A 359 10.68 11.66 3.41
C PHE A 359 11.43 12.08 2.14
N ASP A 360 10.81 12.88 1.27
CA ASP A 360 11.34 13.23 -0.05
C ASP A 360 12.68 13.95 0.02
N ARG A 361 12.77 15.00 0.84
CA ARG A 361 14.03 15.71 1.12
C ARG A 361 15.10 14.75 1.64
N SER A 362 14.73 13.82 2.53
CA SER A 362 15.68 12.86 3.09
C SER A 362 16.19 11.87 2.03
N ALA A 363 15.34 11.45 1.10
CA ALA A 363 15.70 10.59 -0.02
C ALA A 363 16.63 11.30 -1.01
N ILE A 364 16.33 12.57 -1.35
CA ILE A 364 17.21 13.40 -2.20
C ILE A 364 18.60 13.55 -1.58
N ILE A 365 18.68 13.83 -0.27
CA ILE A 365 19.96 13.92 0.46
C ILE A 365 20.73 12.59 0.39
N ALA A 366 20.06 11.48 0.71
CA ALA A 366 20.68 10.16 0.70
C ALA A 366 21.18 9.76 -0.70
N ALA A 367 20.42 10.07 -1.75
CA ALA A 367 20.81 9.83 -3.13
C ALA A 367 22.02 10.69 -3.57
N CYS A 368 22.10 11.95 -3.12
CA CYS A 368 23.27 12.79 -3.33
C CYS A 368 24.52 12.21 -2.63
N GLU A 369 24.39 11.82 -1.37
CA GLU A 369 25.47 11.22 -0.57
C GLU A 369 26.00 9.93 -1.23
N LYS A 370 25.09 9.02 -1.61
CA LYS A 370 25.44 7.76 -2.30
C LYS A 370 26.13 8.01 -3.64
N SER A 371 25.77 9.08 -4.34
CA SER A 371 26.31 9.41 -5.67
C SER A 371 27.55 10.33 -5.60
N GLY A 372 27.98 10.75 -4.41
CA GLY A 372 29.08 11.70 -4.24
C GLY A 372 28.80 13.10 -4.80
N LEU A 373 27.53 13.50 -4.85
CA LEU A 373 27.07 14.78 -5.41
C LEU A 373 26.84 15.81 -4.30
N ALA A 374 26.94 17.09 -4.68
CA ALA A 374 26.57 18.18 -3.77
C ALA A 374 25.06 18.15 -3.49
N ILE A 375 24.68 18.37 -2.23
CA ILE A 375 23.27 18.44 -1.83
C ILE A 375 22.71 19.82 -2.23
N PRO A 376 21.61 19.88 -3.00
CA PRO A 376 20.97 21.15 -3.34
C PRO A 376 20.38 21.83 -2.10
N LYS A 377 20.54 23.15 -2.04
CA LYS A 377 20.00 24.00 -0.96
C LYS A 377 18.65 24.60 -1.37
N TRP A 378 17.70 23.75 -1.80
CA TRP A 378 16.34 24.20 -2.09
C TRP A 378 15.62 24.65 -0.80
N ASP A 379 14.70 25.61 -0.93
CA ASP A 379 13.88 26.10 0.17
C ASP A 379 12.71 25.15 0.41
N TRP A 380 12.94 24.13 1.25
CA TRP A 380 11.99 23.05 1.52
C TRP A 380 10.91 23.45 2.53
N HIS A 381 9.65 23.19 2.18
CA HIS A 381 8.48 23.35 3.05
C HIS A 381 7.67 22.05 3.11
N ASP A 382 6.89 21.88 4.19
CA ASP A 382 6.07 20.68 4.41
C ASP A 382 4.59 21.00 4.27
N SER A 383 3.98 20.48 3.21
CA SER A 383 2.56 20.68 2.92
C SER A 383 1.64 20.03 3.98
N VAL A 384 2.12 19.08 4.78
CA VAL A 384 1.36 18.56 5.95
C VAL A 384 1.17 19.65 7.00
N ARG A 385 2.17 20.52 7.20
CA ARG A 385 2.04 21.66 8.14
C ARG A 385 1.04 22.69 7.62
N VAL A 386 1.08 22.96 6.32
CA VAL A 386 0.09 23.82 5.64
C VAL A 386 -1.31 23.25 5.80
N ALA A 387 -1.49 21.95 5.53
CA ALA A 387 -2.77 21.26 5.64
C ALA A 387 -3.32 21.26 7.08
N ARG A 388 -2.46 21.06 8.09
CA ARG A 388 -2.85 21.13 9.50
C ARG A 388 -3.36 22.50 9.91
N SER A 389 -2.79 23.57 9.34
CA SER A 389 -3.23 24.94 9.62
C SER A 389 -4.57 25.27 8.94
N ALA A 390 -4.75 24.81 7.69
CA ALA A 390 -5.96 25.07 6.93
C ALA A 390 -7.16 24.23 7.37
N TRP A 391 -6.92 22.97 7.74
CA TRP A 391 -7.96 21.99 8.12
C TRP A 391 -7.61 21.29 9.45
N PRO A 392 -7.60 22.01 10.58
CA PRO A 392 -7.32 21.43 11.90
C PRO A 392 -8.32 20.32 12.29
N GLU A 393 -9.55 20.37 11.78
CA GLU A 393 -10.60 19.38 12.02
C GLU A 393 -10.29 17.96 11.52
N LEU A 394 -9.28 17.79 10.66
CA LEU A 394 -8.85 16.48 10.18
C LEU A 394 -7.89 15.76 11.14
N GLN A 395 -7.46 16.41 12.23
CA GLN A 395 -6.67 15.76 13.28
C GLN A 395 -7.50 14.63 13.92
N GLY A 396 -6.95 13.41 13.91
CA GLY A 396 -7.61 12.22 14.49
C GLY A 396 -8.66 11.52 13.60
N ASN A 397 -8.95 12.03 12.40
CA ASN A 397 -9.99 11.48 11.50
C ASN A 397 -9.41 11.00 10.15
N GLY A 398 -8.36 10.18 10.20
CA GLY A 398 -7.58 9.75 9.02
C GLY A 398 -6.36 10.62 8.71
N GLY A 399 -6.18 11.73 9.45
CA GLY A 399 -4.98 12.56 9.44
C GLY A 399 -4.82 13.43 8.19
N HIS A 400 -3.62 14.02 8.04
CA HIS A 400 -3.27 14.96 6.97
C HIS A 400 -2.41 14.33 5.86
N GLY A 401 -2.43 13.00 5.72
CA GLY A 401 -1.78 12.33 4.60
C GLY A 401 -2.52 12.58 3.28
N LEU A 402 -1.82 12.48 2.15
CA LEU A 402 -2.39 12.75 0.82
C LEU A 402 -3.69 11.97 0.55
N ALA A 403 -3.79 10.70 0.96
CA ALA A 403 -5.01 9.91 0.75
C ALA A 403 -6.24 10.48 1.50
N SER A 404 -6.04 11.04 2.69
CA SER A 404 -7.09 11.69 3.48
C SER A 404 -7.48 13.04 2.88
N LEU A 405 -6.47 13.87 2.57
CA LEU A 405 -6.68 15.19 1.96
C LEU A 405 -7.30 15.08 0.57
N LYS A 406 -6.93 14.08 -0.22
CA LYS A 406 -7.54 13.78 -1.52
C LYS A 406 -9.04 13.56 -1.42
N ARG A 407 -9.49 12.79 -0.42
CA ARG A 407 -10.91 12.54 -0.17
C ARG A 407 -11.62 13.82 0.29
N HIS A 408 -10.98 14.59 1.16
CA HIS A 408 -11.55 15.82 1.72
C HIS A 408 -11.66 16.95 0.69
N LEU A 409 -10.64 17.10 -0.17
CA LEU A 409 -10.52 18.16 -1.17
C LEU A 409 -11.11 17.76 -2.54
N GLY A 410 -11.59 16.52 -2.68
CA GLY A 410 -12.18 16.02 -3.93
C GLY A 410 -11.19 15.85 -5.08
N LEU A 411 -9.90 15.65 -4.77
CA LEU A 411 -8.85 15.50 -5.77
C LEU A 411 -8.92 14.11 -6.42
N VAL A 412 -8.78 14.05 -7.74
CA VAL A 412 -8.80 12.79 -8.51
C VAL A 412 -7.44 12.60 -9.17
N PHE A 413 -6.71 11.57 -8.74
CA PHE A 413 -5.44 11.11 -9.32
C PHE A 413 -5.18 9.62 -9.00
N ASP A 414 -4.20 8.99 -9.62
CA ASP A 414 -3.73 7.64 -9.29
C ASP A 414 -2.72 7.72 -8.13
N HIS A 415 -2.83 6.88 -7.11
CA HIS A 415 -1.93 6.90 -5.95
C HIS A 415 -0.69 6.03 -6.24
N HIS A 416 0.51 6.49 -5.83
CA HIS A 416 1.82 5.85 -6.09
C HIS A 416 2.42 6.11 -7.47
N ASP A 417 2.15 7.30 -8.01
CA ASP A 417 2.94 7.92 -9.08
C ASP A 417 3.47 9.24 -8.54
N ALA A 418 4.80 9.38 -8.48
CA ALA A 418 5.44 10.54 -7.88
C ALA A 418 4.95 11.87 -8.48
N GLY A 419 4.58 11.90 -9.76
CA GLY A 419 4.07 13.11 -10.41
C GLY A 419 2.67 13.49 -9.91
N GLU A 420 1.80 12.52 -9.72
CA GLU A 420 0.46 12.74 -9.19
C GLU A 420 0.46 13.05 -7.69
N ASP A 421 1.33 12.39 -6.91
CA ASP A 421 1.47 12.68 -5.48
C ASP A 421 2.10 14.09 -5.26
N ALA A 422 3.07 14.50 -6.09
CA ALA A 422 3.54 15.89 -6.15
C ALA A 422 2.43 16.88 -6.53
N ARG A 423 1.58 16.54 -7.52
CA ARG A 423 0.43 17.38 -7.89
C ARG A 423 -0.51 17.59 -6.71
N ALA A 424 -0.81 16.52 -5.99
CA ALA A 424 -1.69 16.55 -4.85
C ALA A 424 -1.13 17.43 -3.73
N ALA A 425 0.16 17.34 -3.44
CA ALA A 425 0.83 18.21 -2.49
C ALA A 425 0.74 19.70 -2.89
N ALA A 426 0.90 20.01 -4.18
CA ALA A 426 0.71 21.37 -4.69
C ALA A 426 -0.75 21.85 -4.57
N GLU A 427 -1.73 20.99 -4.89
CA GLU A 427 -3.16 21.30 -4.75
C GLU A 427 -3.56 21.55 -3.30
N VAL A 428 -2.99 20.80 -2.34
CA VAL A 428 -3.18 21.04 -0.91
C VAL A 428 -2.76 22.45 -0.53
N VAL A 429 -1.60 22.93 -1.01
CA VAL A 429 -1.11 24.29 -0.75
C VAL A 429 -2.06 25.34 -1.36
N LEU A 430 -2.43 25.18 -2.63
CA LEU A 430 -3.35 26.11 -3.29
C LEU A 430 -4.74 26.15 -2.63
N CYS A 431 -5.26 25.00 -2.21
CA CYS A 431 -6.53 24.92 -1.49
C CYS A 431 -6.44 25.57 -0.11
N ALA A 432 -5.33 25.40 0.60
CA ALA A 432 -5.12 26.02 1.91
C ALA A 432 -5.13 27.55 1.79
N GLU A 433 -4.41 28.10 0.81
CA GLU A 433 -4.40 29.55 0.57
C GLU A 433 -5.77 30.11 0.25
N ARG A 434 -6.59 29.39 -0.53
CA ARG A 434 -7.97 29.77 -0.82
C ARG A 434 -8.84 29.69 0.43
N ALA A 435 -8.70 28.65 1.25
CA ALA A 435 -9.43 28.52 2.50
C ALA A 435 -9.13 29.67 3.47
N HIS A 436 -7.87 30.12 3.52
CA HIS A 436 -7.46 31.29 4.30
C HIS A 436 -7.92 32.62 3.67
N SER A 437 -8.06 32.69 2.34
CA SER A 437 -8.58 33.87 1.64
C SER A 437 -10.11 34.03 1.74
N VAL A 438 -10.84 32.95 2.06
CA VAL A 438 -12.32 32.92 2.16
C VAL A 438 -12.81 33.00 3.60
N ARG A 439 -11.95 32.90 4.62
CA ARG A 439 -12.35 33.32 5.97
C ARG A 439 -12.62 34.82 5.94
N PRO A 440 -13.84 35.29 6.25
CA PRO A 440 -14.03 36.70 6.54
C PRO A 440 -13.06 37.06 7.65
N LEU A 441 -12.36 38.20 7.50
CA LEU A 441 -11.80 38.88 8.65
C LEU A 441 -12.97 39.16 9.59
N ASP A 442 -13.17 38.32 10.59
CA ASP A 442 -14.04 38.64 11.70
C ASP A 442 -13.33 39.72 12.53
N PRO A 443 -13.83 40.97 12.57
CA PRO A 443 -13.19 42.04 13.31
C PRO A 443 -13.33 41.85 14.84
N ALA A 444 -13.99 40.79 15.30
CA ALA A 444 -14.37 40.62 16.69
C ALA A 444 -13.87 39.28 17.27
N ARG A 445 -12.55 39.09 17.32
CA ARG A 445 -11.91 38.17 18.27
C ARG A 445 -10.45 38.53 18.54
N THR A 446 -10.24 39.75 19.00
CA THR A 446 -9.10 40.05 19.88
C THR A 446 -9.39 39.48 21.27
N ASP A 447 -8.36 38.90 21.88
CA ASP A 447 -8.33 38.30 23.21
C ASP A 447 -9.10 37.01 23.44
N LEU A 448 -8.44 35.89 23.09
CA LEU A 448 -8.26 34.80 24.05
C LEU A 448 -6.81 34.30 23.93
N THR A 449 -5.99 34.68 24.91
CA THR A 449 -4.68 34.11 25.19
C THR A 449 -4.83 32.61 25.44
N MET A 450 -4.45 31.78 24.47
CA MET A 450 -4.16 30.37 24.70
C MET A 450 -2.65 30.25 24.91
N ASN A 451 -2.27 29.94 26.16
CA ASN A 451 -0.96 29.42 26.49
C ASN A 451 -0.71 28.15 25.67
N CYS A 452 0.24 28.20 24.75
CA CYS A 452 1.01 27.04 24.38
C CYS A 452 2.15 26.90 25.39
N ASP A 453 2.47 25.68 25.77
CA ASP A 453 3.85 25.21 25.84
C ASP A 453 3.79 23.72 25.54
N ASP A 454 4.64 23.35 24.59
CA ASP A 454 4.72 22.08 23.90
C ASP A 454 6.01 21.40 24.36
N ALA A 455 5.93 20.12 24.74
CA ALA A 455 7.00 19.14 24.63
C ALA A 455 6.57 17.80 25.26
N SER A 456 6.23 16.82 24.42
CA SER A 456 6.81 15.47 24.58
C SER A 456 6.59 14.63 23.34
N PHE A 457 7.70 14.36 22.68
CA PHE A 457 7.96 13.14 21.93
C PHE A 457 7.53 11.93 22.77
N ASP A 458 6.72 11.02 22.22
CA ASP A 458 6.70 9.64 22.69
C ASP A 458 6.32 8.68 21.55
N ALA A 459 7.21 7.73 21.34
CA ALA A 459 6.97 6.54 20.58
C ALA A 459 5.92 5.69 21.29
N ILE A 460 4.72 5.57 20.71
CA ILE A 460 3.73 4.62 21.19
C ILE A 460 3.80 3.37 20.33
N ARG A 461 4.36 2.33 20.96
CA ARG A 461 4.17 0.92 20.69
C ARG A 461 2.67 0.64 20.61
N GLU A 462 2.19 0.10 19.49
CA GLU A 462 0.89 -0.56 19.48
C GLU A 462 1.02 -1.88 20.26
N ARG A 463 0.45 -1.90 21.47
CA ARG A 463 0.04 -3.12 22.16
C ARG A 463 -1.46 -3.05 22.39
N ASP A 464 -2.14 -4.02 21.77
CA ASP A 464 -3.21 -4.86 22.30
C ASP A 464 -4.12 -4.28 23.38
N ASP A 465 -5.39 -4.10 23.03
CA ASP A 465 -6.51 -4.27 23.95
C ASP A 465 -7.59 -5.17 23.30
N ILE A 466 -7.48 -6.47 23.56
CA ILE A 466 -8.63 -7.39 23.53
C ILE A 466 -9.23 -7.38 24.93
N GLN A 467 -10.50 -6.98 25.01
CA GLN A 467 -11.35 -7.13 26.19
C GLN A 467 -11.40 -8.61 26.62
N ALA A 468 -10.89 -8.89 27.81
CA ALA A 468 -11.07 -10.17 28.49
C ALA A 468 -12.48 -10.24 29.12
N VAL A 469 -13.30 -11.16 28.63
CA VAL A 469 -14.42 -11.74 29.38
C VAL A 469 -13.87 -12.90 30.20
N GLY A 470 -14.08 -12.86 31.51
CA GLY A 470 -13.30 -13.62 32.48
C GLY A 470 -13.61 -15.12 32.58
N ALA A 471 -12.71 -15.82 33.30
CA ALA A 471 -13.01 -16.97 34.16
C ALA A 471 -11.78 -17.27 35.05
N ALA A 472 -12.03 -17.97 36.14
CA ALA A 472 -11.32 -17.94 37.40
C ALA A 472 -10.38 -19.14 37.68
N HIS A 473 -9.35 -18.88 38.53
CA HIS A 473 -8.64 -19.79 39.48
C HIS A 473 -7.67 -20.84 38.85
N ALA A 474 -6.54 -21.29 39.45
CA ALA A 474 -6.07 -21.38 40.85
C ALA A 474 -4.51 -21.58 40.96
N PHE A 475 -3.89 -21.18 42.11
CA PHE A 475 -2.80 -21.82 42.93
C PHE A 475 -1.68 -22.67 42.25
N ALA A 476 -0.38 -22.66 42.57
CA ALA A 476 0.43 -22.27 43.75
C ALA A 476 1.97 -22.25 43.37
N PRO A 477 2.98 -22.30 44.28
CA PRO A 477 4.12 -21.39 44.31
C PRO A 477 5.49 -22.01 43.91
N ASN A 478 6.52 -21.18 43.72
CA ASN A 478 7.88 -21.54 44.15
C ASN A 478 8.83 -20.33 44.18
N LEU A 479 9.37 -20.04 45.36
CA LEU A 479 10.54 -19.19 45.58
C LEU A 479 11.78 -20.10 45.56
N LYS A 480 12.75 -19.79 44.70
CA LYS A 480 14.17 -20.11 44.93
C LYS A 480 15.01 -18.91 44.52
N GLU A 481 15.78 -18.41 45.48
CA GLU A 481 16.82 -17.39 45.32
C GLU A 481 17.94 -17.87 44.37
N PRO A 482 18.63 -16.96 43.67
CA PRO A 482 19.83 -17.29 42.92
C PRO A 482 21.11 -17.06 43.75
N ASP A 483 21.96 -18.09 43.76
CA ASP A 483 23.36 -18.03 44.18
C ASP A 483 24.19 -17.11 43.25
N ARG A 484 25.03 -16.27 43.86
CA ARG A 484 26.12 -15.54 43.20
C ARG A 484 27.33 -16.48 43.01
N PRO A 485 28.09 -16.35 41.91
CA PRO A 485 29.50 -16.70 41.94
C PRO A 485 30.41 -15.48 41.85
N ALA A 486 31.58 -15.70 42.46
CA ALA A 486 32.61 -14.76 42.80
C ALA A 486 33.46 -14.29 41.61
N TYR A 487 34.04 -13.11 41.81
CA TYR A 487 35.22 -12.61 41.12
C TYR A 487 36.39 -13.61 41.21
N SER A 488 37.08 -13.84 40.09
CA SER A 488 38.55 -13.77 40.08
C SER A 488 39.06 -13.62 38.65
N SER A 489 39.92 -12.62 38.50
CA SER A 489 40.60 -12.19 37.29
C SER A 489 41.95 -12.88 37.10
N CYS A 490 42.27 -13.14 35.83
CA CYS A 490 43.59 -13.02 35.20
C CYS A 490 44.79 -13.89 35.62
N GLN A 491 45.33 -14.53 34.57
CA GLN A 491 46.73 -14.91 34.27
C GLN A 491 47.23 -16.19 34.98
N PHE A 492 47.67 -17.23 34.26
CA PHE A 492 48.42 -17.28 33.00
C PHE A 492 47.75 -18.07 31.87
#